data_AF-A0A0Q7Q026-F1
#
_entry.id   AF-A0A0Q7Q026-F1
#
_cell.length_a   1.000
_cell.length_b   1.000
_cell.length_c   1.000
_cell.angle_alpha   90.00
_cell.angle_beta   90.00
_cell.angle_gamma   90.00
#
_symmetry.space_group_name_H-M   'P 1'
#
loop_
_entity.id
_entity.type
_entity.pdbx_description
1 polymer ?
#
loop_
_entity_poly.entity_id
_entity_poly.type
_entity_poly.pdbx_seq_one_letter_code
_entity_poly.pdbx_strand_id
1 'polypeptide(L)' 'MPTNQNQNRNQNREGRGFAGMDEDQQRKIAQKGGEAVSRDRQHMSEIGRKGGEASGGNRQGSNRERS' A
#
# COMPACT_ATOMS: atom_id res chain seq x y z
N MET A 1 37.23 -19.33 -9.09
CA MET A 1 36.96 -17.90 -8.87
C MET A 1 35.46 -17.65 -8.97
N PRO A 2 34.71 -17.43 -7.88
CA PRO A 2 33.31 -17.01 -7.97
C PRO A 2 33.22 -15.50 -8.24
N THR A 3 32.50 -15.11 -9.29
CA THR A 3 32.25 -13.71 -9.64
C THR A 3 31.16 -13.12 -8.73
N ASN A 4 31.52 -12.07 -8.00
CA ASN A 4 30.64 -11.31 -7.12
C ASN A 4 29.74 -10.36 -7.93
N GLN A 5 28.58 -10.86 -8.39
CA GLN A 5 27.50 -10.05 -8.97
C GLN A 5 26.44 -9.75 -7.90
N ASN A 6 26.76 -8.91 -6.92
CA ASN A 6 25.78 -8.46 -5.92
C ASN A 6 25.90 -6.97 -5.61
N GLN A 7 25.89 -6.14 -6.66
CA GLN A 7 25.86 -4.68 -6.48
C GLN A 7 24.80 -3.97 -7.34
N ASN A 8 24.12 -4.68 -8.26
CA ASN A 8 23.16 -4.04 -9.19
C ASN A 8 21.67 -4.35 -8.93
N ARG A 9 21.31 -4.67 -7.68
CA ARG A 9 19.89 -4.84 -7.27
C ARG A 9 19.30 -3.61 -6.57
N ASN A 10 20.07 -2.53 -6.45
CA ASN A 10 19.69 -1.36 -5.65
C ASN A 10 19.42 -0.09 -6.47
N GLN A 11 19.55 -0.13 -7.80
CA GLN A 11 19.29 1.03 -8.67
C GLN A 11 18.00 0.90 -9.50
N ASN A 12 17.34 -0.26 -9.48
CA ASN A 12 16.12 -0.53 -10.27
C ASN A 12 14.83 -0.54 -9.41
N ARG A 13 14.82 0.31 -8.37
CA ARG A 13 13.62 0.66 -7.60
C ARG A 13 13.35 2.16 -7.68
N GLU A 14 13.64 2.77 -8.83
CA GLU A 14 13.00 4.03 -9.19
C GLU A 14 11.49 3.74 -9.17
N GLY A 15 10.77 4.45 -8.30
CA GLY A 15 9.48 4.03 -7.78
C GLY A 15 8.53 3.59 -8.90
N ARG A 16 8.05 2.35 -8.83
CA ARG A 16 7.07 1.87 -9.81
C ARG A 16 5.69 2.34 -9.40
N GLY A 17 4.96 2.90 -10.34
CA GLY A 17 3.61 3.42 -10.10
C GLY A 17 3.64 4.71 -9.30
N PHE A 18 2.67 4.90 -8.41
CA PHE A 18 2.46 6.15 -7.68
C PHE A 18 3.68 6.65 -6.89
N ALA A 19 4.53 5.73 -6.43
CA ALA A 19 5.69 6.04 -5.59
C ALA A 19 6.94 6.52 -6.34
N GLY A 20 6.96 6.48 -7.68
CA GLY A 20 8.04 7.10 -8.46
C GLY A 20 7.52 8.09 -9.49
N MET A 21 6.32 8.59 -9.29
CA MET A 21 5.85 9.79 -9.96
C MET A 21 6.43 11.03 -9.29
N ASP A 22 6.53 12.11 -10.05
CA ASP A 22 6.89 13.42 -9.49
C ASP A 22 5.85 13.89 -8.47
N GLU A 23 6.30 14.68 -7.51
CA GLU A 23 5.47 15.13 -6.39
C GLU A 23 4.18 15.85 -6.86
N ASP A 24 4.28 16.68 -7.90
CA ASP A 24 3.12 17.36 -8.48
C ASP A 24 2.12 16.41 -9.12
N GLN A 25 2.61 15.37 -9.80
CA GLN A 25 1.74 14.32 -10.35
C GLN A 25 1.07 13.53 -9.24
N GLN A 26 1.84 13.17 -8.20
CA GLN A 26 1.36 12.46 -7.03
C GLN A 26 0.23 13.24 -6.33
N ARG A 27 0.42 14.54 -6.09
CA ARG A 27 -0.61 15.41 -5.49
C ARG A 27 -1.87 15.50 -6.34
N LYS A 28 -1.74 15.70 -7.66
CA LYS A 28 -2.90 15.76 -8.58
C LYS A 28 -3.70 14.46 -8.59
N ILE A 29 -3.01 13.32 -8.60
CA ILE A 29 -3.65 11.99 -8.56
C ILE A 29 -4.32 11.76 -7.20
N ALA A 30 -3.66 12.11 -6.10
CA ALA A 30 -4.24 12.01 -4.77
C ALA A 30 -5.49 12.89 -4.61
N GLN A 31 -5.45 14.13 -5.11
CA GLN A 31 -6.60 15.04 -5.09
C GLN A 31 -7.78 14.46 -5.87
N LYS A 32 -7.57 14.04 -7.12
CA LYS A 32 -8.62 13.43 -7.94
C LYS A 32 -9.18 12.15 -7.33
N GLY A 33 -8.32 11.32 -6.74
CA GLY A 33 -8.74 10.12 -6.00
C GLY A 33 -9.61 10.47 -4.78
N GLY A 34 -9.20 11.47 -4.00
CA GLY A 34 -9.96 11.97 -2.86
C GLY A 34 -11.31 12.56 -3.25
N GLU A 35 -11.38 13.33 -4.35
CA GLU A 35 -12.63 13.87 -4.88
C GLU A 35 -13.60 12.78 -5.33
N ALA A 36 -13.09 11.72 -5.97
CA ALA A 36 -13.91 10.58 -6.39
C ALA A 36 -14.48 9.79 -5.20
N VAL A 37 -13.67 9.59 -4.15
CA VAL A 37 -14.07 8.88 -2.92
C VAL A 37 -15.01 9.73 -2.05
N SER A 38 -14.85 11.06 -2.03
CA SER A 38 -15.64 11.98 -1.20
C SER A 38 -17.13 12.01 -1.57
N ARG A 39 -17.48 11.66 -2.82
CA ARG A 39 -18.88 11.61 -3.29
C ARG A 39 -19.73 10.60 -2.54
N ASP A 40 -19.12 9.58 -1.93
CA ASP A 40 -19.84 8.57 -1.15
C ASP A 40 -19.07 8.14 0.11
N ARG A 41 -18.88 9.10 1.00
CA ARG A 41 -18.16 8.89 2.26
C ARG A 41 -18.78 7.77 3.10
N GLN A 42 -20.12 7.66 3.13
CA GLN A 42 -20.82 6.63 3.93
C GLN A 42 -20.53 5.23 3.38
N HIS A 43 -20.64 5.03 2.06
CA HIS A 43 -20.31 3.75 1.42
C HIS A 43 -18.83 3.37 1.62
N MET A 44 -17.92 4.35 1.52
CA MET A 44 -16.48 4.10 1.71
C MET A 44 -16.14 3.72 3.15
N SER A 45 -16.79 4.37 4.12
CA SER A 45 -16.71 3.98 5.54
C SER A 45 -17.21 2.54 5.76
N GLU A 46 -18.31 2.16 5.11
CA GLU A 46 -18.86 0.81 5.22
C GLU A 46 -17.94 -0.26 4.58
N ILE A 47 -17.36 0.01 3.40
CA ILE A 47 -16.36 -0.86 2.76
C ILE A 47 -15.15 -1.03 3.68
N GLY A 48 -14.61 0.07 4.21
CA GLY A 48 -13.44 0.02 5.11
C GLY A 48 -13.71 -0.79 6.37
N ARG A 49 -14.89 -0.61 6.99
CA ARG A 49 -15.33 -1.40 8.14
C ARG A 49 -15.40 -2.89 7.81
N LYS A 50 -16.09 -3.25 6.73
CA LYS A 50 -16.26 -4.66 6.30
C LYS A 50 -14.92 -5.33 5.96
N GLY A 51 -14.01 -4.60 5.30
CA GLY A 51 -12.66 -5.08 5.01
C GLY A 51 -11.80 -5.27 6.27
N GLY A 52 -11.95 -4.38 7.25
CA GLY A 52 -11.32 -4.50 8.57
C GLY A 52 -11.82 -5.70 9.36
N GLU A 53 -13.13 -5.94 9.35
CA GLU A 53 -13.75 -7.11 9.99
C GLU A 53 -13.28 -8.42 9.32
N ALA A 54 -13.23 -8.45 7.98
CA ALA A 54 -12.79 -9.61 7.22
C ALA A 54 -11.29 -9.93 7.38
N SER A 55 -10.44 -8.90 7.54
CA SER A 55 -8.98 -9.07 7.67
C SER A 55 -8.49 -9.13 9.12
N GLY A 56 -9.26 -8.58 10.06
CA GLY A 56 -8.97 -8.54 11.49
C GLY A 56 -9.15 -9.90 12.19
N GLY A 57 -10.03 -10.76 11.68
CA GLY A 57 -10.28 -12.09 12.24
C GLY A 57 -9.07 -13.03 12.23
N ASN A 58 -8.13 -12.86 11.28
CA ASN A 58 -6.97 -13.76 11.13
C ASN A 58 -5.72 -13.33 11.93
N ARG A 59 -5.67 -12.13 12.51
CA ARG A 59 -4.49 -11.65 13.26
C ARG A 59 -4.47 -12.10 14.73
N GLN A 60 -5.61 -12.56 15.24
CA GLN A 60 -5.72 -13.06 16.62
C GLN A 60 -5.01 -14.42 16.82
N GLY A 61 -4.68 -15.14 15.74
CA GLY A 61 -4.09 -16.48 15.80
C GLY A 61 -2.55 -16.54 15.85
N SER A 62 -1.84 -15.49 15.45
CA SER A 62 -0.37 -15.55 15.24
C SER A 62 0.48 -15.08 16.42
N ASN A 63 -0.13 -14.79 17.59
CA ASN A 63 0.61 -14.34 18.79
C ASN A 63 0.41 -15.27 20.02
N ARG A 64 0.00 -16.53 19.80
CA ARG A 64 -0.20 -17.54 20.87
C ARG A 64 0.87 -18.63 20.95
N GLU A 65 1.89 -18.63 20.07
CA GLU A 65 2.98 -19.62 20.07
C GLU A 65 4.37 -18.98 20.12
N ARG A 66 4.60 -18.16 21.14
CA ARG A 66 5.95 -17.88 21.64
C ARG A 66 5.91 -17.96 23.16
N SER A 67 5.99 -19.18 23.67
CA SER A 67 6.21 -19.48 25.08
C SER A 67 7.40 -20.44 25.19
#